data_AF-A0AA94VFN8-F1
#
_entry.id   AF-A0AA94VFN8-F1
#
_cell.length_a   1.000
_cell.length_b   1.000
_cell.length_c   1.000
_cell.angle_alpha   90.00
_cell.angle_beta   90.00
_cell.angle_gamma   90.00
#
_symmetry.space_group_name_H-M   'P 1'
#
loop_
_entity.id
_entity.type
_entity.pdbx_description
1 polymer ?
#
loop_
_entity_poly.entity_id
_entity_poly.type
_entity_poly.pdbx_seq_one_letter_code
_entity_poly.pdbx_strand_id
1 'polypeptide(L)'
;MLKNIDPALNADVLHALRAMGHGDTLVISDTNFPSDSVARQTTVGKVLRMDNISAARAMQAILSVLPLDTPLQPSVGRMEVMGAPDQLEPVQVEVQKEIDAAEGKSAPMYGIERFAFYEQAKKAYCVITTGETRFYGCFLLTKGVIPPGK
;
A
#
# COMPACT_ATOMS: atom_id res chain seq x y z
N MET A 1 -4.52 5.95 20.30
CA MET A 1 -5.74 5.40 19.66
C MET A 1 -6.83 6.47 19.66
N LEU A 2 -7.65 6.50 18.61
CA LEU A 2 -8.81 7.40 18.49
C LEU A 2 -10.08 6.55 18.31
N LYS A 3 -11.26 7.11 18.62
CA LYS A 3 -12.52 6.40 18.42
C LYS A 3 -12.74 6.13 16.93
N ASN A 4 -13.10 4.90 16.58
CA ASN A 4 -13.43 4.48 15.21
C ASN A 4 -12.30 4.60 14.17
N ILE A 5 -11.05 4.71 14.62
CA ILE A 5 -9.86 4.70 13.76
C ILE A 5 -8.98 3.53 14.17
N ASP A 6 -8.50 2.76 13.20
CA ASP A 6 -7.63 1.61 13.45
C ASP A 6 -6.38 2.05 14.26
N PRO A 7 -6.11 1.43 15.43
CA PRO A 7 -5.01 1.85 16.30
C PRO A 7 -3.61 1.57 15.74
N ALA A 8 -3.48 0.75 14.67
CA ALA A 8 -2.21 0.57 13.97
C ALA A 8 -1.78 1.83 13.20
N LEU A 9 -2.72 2.73 12.89
CA LEU A 9 -2.45 3.99 12.22
C LEU A 9 -1.92 5.02 13.25
N ASN A 10 -0.60 5.16 13.32
CA ASN A 10 0.02 6.22 14.11
C ASN A 10 -0.17 7.60 13.46
N ALA A 11 0.24 8.65 14.18
CA ALA A 11 0.02 10.03 13.78
C ALA A 11 0.65 10.38 12.41
N ASP A 12 1.89 9.95 12.15
CA ASP A 12 2.59 10.24 10.90
C ASP A 12 1.92 9.54 9.71
N VAL A 13 1.46 8.29 9.89
CA VAL A 13 0.71 7.55 8.86
C VAL A 13 -0.63 8.24 8.58
N LEU A 14 -1.41 8.58 9.61
CA LEU A 14 -2.68 9.30 9.43
C LEU A 14 -2.49 10.63 8.71
N HIS A 15 -1.43 11.37 9.06
CA HIS A 15 -1.11 12.63 8.42
C HIS A 15 -0.87 12.42 6.92
N ALA A 16 -0.02 11.46 6.53
CA ALA A 16 0.25 11.18 5.13
C ALA A 16 -1.02 10.76 4.37
N LEU A 17 -1.77 9.78 4.89
CA LEU A 17 -3.01 9.30 4.26
C LEU A 17 -4.02 10.42 4.05
N ARG A 18 -4.15 11.34 5.03
CA ARG A 18 -5.08 12.46 4.94
C ARG A 18 -4.61 13.56 3.98
N ALA A 19 -3.30 13.81 3.92
CA ALA A 19 -2.70 14.87 3.11
C ALA A 19 -2.59 14.52 1.62
N MET A 20 -2.48 13.24 1.28
CA MET A 20 -2.47 12.77 -0.11
C MET A 20 -3.69 13.26 -0.90
N GLY A 21 -3.48 13.70 -2.14
CA GLY A 21 -4.51 14.01 -3.12
C GLY A 21 -5.03 12.76 -3.84
N HIS A 22 -6.06 12.93 -4.67
CA HIS A 22 -6.50 11.88 -5.58
C HIS A 22 -5.41 11.60 -6.62
N GLY A 23 -5.07 10.32 -6.84
CA GLY A 23 -4.01 9.88 -7.74
C GLY A 23 -2.63 9.81 -7.09
N ASP A 24 -2.45 10.38 -5.89
CA ASP A 24 -1.21 10.15 -5.13
C ASP A 24 -1.07 8.67 -4.79
N THR A 25 0.17 8.19 -4.81
CA THR A 25 0.49 6.80 -4.52
C THR A 25 1.23 6.65 -3.20
N LEU A 26 1.09 5.50 -2.55
CA LEU A 26 1.91 5.12 -1.41
C LEU A 26 2.39 3.69 -1.57
N VAL A 27 3.52 3.37 -0.93
CA VAL A 27 4.05 2.00 -0.88
C VAL A 27 3.84 1.43 0.51
N ILE A 28 3.26 0.23 0.59
CA ILE A 28 3.44 -0.67 1.75
C ILE A 28 4.65 -1.53 1.43
N SER A 29 5.65 -1.58 2.32
CA SER A 29 6.86 -2.37 2.09
C SER A 29 7.04 -3.48 3.12
N ASP A 30 7.63 -4.58 2.65
CA ASP A 30 8.22 -5.61 3.51
C ASP A 30 9.57 -5.15 4.08
N THR A 31 10.18 -6.01 4.91
CA THR A 31 11.49 -5.76 5.55
C THR A 31 12.68 -5.93 4.60
N ASN A 32 12.46 -6.50 3.41
CA ASN A 32 13.50 -6.75 2.40
C ASN A 32 13.66 -5.56 1.44
N PHE A 33 12.61 -4.73 1.31
CA PHE A 33 12.62 -3.53 0.50
C PHE A 33 13.59 -2.47 1.06
N PRO A 34 14.38 -1.78 0.20
CA PRO A 34 15.31 -0.72 0.60
C PRO A 34 14.56 0.58 0.95
N SER A 35 13.72 0.51 1.97
CA SER A 35 12.76 1.54 2.36
C SER A 35 13.45 2.88 2.64
N ASP A 36 14.57 2.87 3.36
CA ASP A 36 15.29 4.09 3.71
C ASP A 36 15.80 4.87 2.49
N SER A 37 16.39 4.19 1.49
CA SER A 37 16.93 4.88 0.31
C SER A 37 15.84 5.35 -0.65
N VAL A 38 14.75 4.59 -0.76
CA VAL A 38 13.60 4.95 -1.60
C VAL A 38 12.79 6.08 -0.96
N ALA A 39 12.51 6.01 0.34
CA ALA A 39 11.70 7.01 1.04
C ALA A 39 12.31 8.43 1.01
N ARG A 40 13.64 8.55 0.95
CA ARG A 40 14.32 9.85 0.76
C ARG A 40 13.95 10.56 -0.55
N GLN A 41 13.43 9.83 -1.53
CA GLN A 41 12.99 10.37 -2.82
C GLN A 41 11.47 10.65 -2.88
N THR A 42 10.71 10.14 -1.90
CA THR A 42 9.26 10.38 -1.81
C THR A 42 8.95 11.78 -1.28
N THR A 43 7.72 12.24 -1.47
CA THR A 43 7.23 13.54 -0.95
C THR A 43 7.43 13.70 0.56
N VAL A 44 7.21 12.64 1.34
CA VAL A 44 7.42 12.65 2.81
C VAL A 44 8.91 12.66 3.18
N GLY A 45 9.80 12.15 2.31
CA GLY A 45 11.26 12.21 2.49
C GLY A 45 11.85 11.31 3.60
N LYS A 46 11.03 10.53 4.31
CA LYS A 46 11.44 9.58 5.35
C LYS A 46 10.52 8.36 5.36
N VAL A 47 11.01 7.23 5.90
CA VAL A 47 10.20 6.02 6.08
C VAL A 47 9.15 6.25 7.16
N LEU A 48 7.90 5.96 6.85
CA LEU A 48 6.83 5.81 7.84
C LEU A 48 6.76 4.35 8.28
N ARG A 49 6.30 4.09 9.50
CA ARG A 49 6.36 2.74 10.09
C ARG A 49 5.02 2.26 10.57
N MET A 50 4.71 1.01 10.28
CA MET A 50 3.69 0.20 10.95
C MET A 50 4.39 -1.10 11.37
N ASP A 51 5.24 -1.01 12.39
CA ASP A 51 6.13 -2.09 12.79
C ASP A 51 5.37 -3.32 13.33
N ASN A 52 5.97 -4.50 13.18
CA ASN A 52 5.53 -5.79 13.75
C ASN A 52 4.16 -6.30 13.28
N ILE A 53 3.63 -5.78 12.16
CA ILE A 53 2.42 -6.31 11.52
C ILE A 53 2.72 -6.83 10.12
N SER A 54 1.92 -7.79 9.65
CA SER A 54 2.00 -8.29 8.28
C SER A 54 1.56 -7.24 7.26
N ALA A 55 1.90 -7.44 5.99
CA ALA A 55 1.45 -6.55 4.92
C ALA A 55 -0.08 -6.55 4.79
N ALA A 56 -0.74 -7.70 4.99
CA ALA A 56 -2.20 -7.79 5.03
C ALA A 56 -2.80 -6.96 6.17
N ARG A 57 -2.24 -7.05 7.38
CA ARG A 57 -2.73 -6.24 8.51
C ARG A 57 -2.52 -4.73 8.28
N ALA A 58 -1.42 -4.35 7.63
CA ALA A 58 -1.18 -2.96 7.23
C ALA A 58 -2.17 -2.50 6.16
N MET A 59 -2.43 -3.32 5.14
CA MET A 59 -3.42 -3.06 4.11
C MET A 59 -4.80 -2.83 4.72
N GLN A 60 -5.24 -3.71 5.62
CA GLN A 60 -6.52 -3.58 6.34
C GLN A 60 -6.65 -2.23 7.06
N ALA A 61 -5.63 -1.83 7.82
CA ALA A 61 -5.63 -0.56 8.54
C ALA A 61 -5.72 0.64 7.59
N ILE A 62 -4.88 0.64 6.54
CA ILE A 62 -4.83 1.74 5.56
C ILE A 62 -6.17 1.87 4.84
N LEU A 63 -6.74 0.77 4.33
CA LEU A 63 -8.00 0.78 3.59
C LEU A 63 -9.23 1.07 4.46
N SER A 64 -9.10 1.00 5.80
CA SER A 64 -10.17 1.47 6.70
C SER A 64 -10.45 2.98 6.60
N VAL A 65 -9.50 3.76 6.07
CA VAL A 65 -9.60 5.23 5.93
C VAL A 65 -9.23 5.75 4.55
N LEU A 66 -8.49 4.97 3.74
CA LEU A 66 -8.01 5.37 2.42
C LEU A 66 -8.93 4.80 1.31
N PRO A 67 -9.65 5.64 0.55
CA PRO A 67 -10.36 5.18 -0.63
C PRO A 67 -9.36 4.81 -1.74
N LEU A 68 -9.62 3.72 -2.46
CA LEU A 68 -8.87 3.37 -3.68
C LEU A 68 -9.53 3.97 -4.92
N ASP A 69 -8.75 4.14 -5.98
CA ASP A 69 -9.20 4.67 -7.27
C ASP A 69 -9.85 3.62 -8.19
N THR A 70 -10.37 2.55 -7.60
CA THR A 70 -10.90 1.35 -8.26
C THR A 70 -11.98 1.62 -9.32
N PRO A 71 -12.84 2.66 -9.21
CA PRO A 71 -13.77 3.00 -10.28
C PRO A 71 -13.11 3.47 -11.59
N LEU A 72 -11.88 3.96 -11.54
CA LEU A 72 -11.18 4.54 -12.69
C LEU A 72 -10.04 3.65 -13.20
N GLN A 73 -9.39 2.89 -12.32
CA GLN A 73 -8.25 2.03 -12.67
C GLN A 73 -7.96 0.95 -11.62
N PRO A 74 -7.22 -0.12 -11.99
CA PRO A 74 -6.56 -0.99 -11.01
C PRO A 74 -5.71 -0.15 -10.04
N SER A 75 -6.01 -0.22 -8.75
CA SER A 75 -5.52 0.75 -7.76
C SER A 75 -4.53 0.18 -6.75
N VAL A 76 -4.25 -1.13 -6.84
CA VAL A 76 -3.21 -1.77 -6.04
C VAL A 76 -2.31 -2.60 -6.94
N GLY A 77 -1.03 -2.24 -6.99
CA GLY A 77 0.01 -2.95 -7.70
C GLY A 77 0.80 -3.87 -6.78
N ARG A 78 1.14 -5.06 -7.25
CA ARG A 78 2.04 -6.02 -6.59
C ARG A 78 3.30 -6.21 -7.42
N MET A 79 4.41 -6.59 -6.80
CA MET A 79 5.57 -7.07 -7.56
C MET A 79 5.25 -8.41 -8.23
N GLU A 80 5.62 -8.55 -9.50
CA GLU A 80 5.60 -9.82 -10.22
C GLU A 80 6.68 -10.77 -9.70
N VAL A 81 6.36 -12.06 -9.63
CA VAL A 81 7.37 -13.10 -9.37
C VAL A 81 8.24 -13.26 -10.62
N MET A 82 9.57 -13.26 -10.44
CA MET A 82 10.48 -13.34 -11.60
C MET A 82 10.24 -14.61 -12.42
N GLY A 83 9.94 -14.45 -13.70
CA GLY A 83 9.65 -15.55 -14.62
C GLY A 83 8.25 -16.15 -14.47
N ALA A 84 7.41 -15.64 -13.56
CA ALA A 84 6.03 -16.07 -13.35
C ALA A 84 5.10 -14.88 -13.02
N PRO A 85 4.79 -13.98 -13.99
CA PRO A 85 4.02 -12.76 -13.73
C PRO A 85 2.64 -12.99 -13.10
N ASP A 86 1.96 -14.07 -13.50
CA ASP A 86 0.62 -14.43 -13.01
C ASP A 86 0.63 -15.15 -11.65
N GLN A 87 1.81 -15.55 -11.15
CA GLN A 87 1.94 -16.20 -9.86
C GLN A 87 1.67 -15.21 -8.72
N LEU A 88 0.90 -15.67 -7.74
CA LEU A 88 0.67 -14.97 -6.47
C LEU A 88 1.36 -15.72 -5.33
N GLU A 89 2.17 -14.99 -4.58
CA GLU A 89 2.75 -15.51 -3.35
C GLU A 89 1.72 -15.47 -2.20
N PRO A 90 1.87 -16.31 -1.15
CA PRO A 90 0.93 -16.34 -0.02
C PRO A 90 0.64 -14.97 0.60
N VAL A 91 1.67 -14.12 0.75
CA VAL A 91 1.52 -12.74 1.25
C VAL A 91 0.64 -11.88 0.36
N GLN A 92 0.72 -12.06 -0.96
CA GLN A 92 -0.07 -11.32 -1.94
C GLN A 92 -1.52 -11.79 -1.92
N VAL A 93 -1.76 -13.09 -1.74
CA VAL A 93 -3.12 -13.65 -1.59
C VAL A 93 -3.79 -13.13 -0.31
N GLU A 94 -3.05 -13.02 0.80
CA GLU A 94 -3.58 -12.44 2.04
C GLU A 94 -3.94 -10.97 1.88
N VAL A 95 -3.08 -10.19 1.23
CA VAL A 95 -3.34 -8.77 0.95
C VAL A 95 -4.53 -8.59 0.00
N GLN A 96 -4.68 -9.45 -1.02
CA GLN A 96 -5.84 -9.43 -1.91
C GLN A 96 -7.16 -9.55 -1.16
N LYS A 97 -7.23 -10.37 -0.12
CA LYS A 97 -8.44 -10.54 0.68
C LYS A 97 -8.85 -9.25 1.40
N GLU A 98 -7.89 -8.51 1.92
CA GLU A 98 -8.17 -7.23 2.60
C GLU A 98 -8.61 -6.15 1.61
N ILE A 99 -8.05 -6.16 0.39
CA ILE A 99 -8.50 -5.27 -0.70
C ILE A 99 -9.96 -5.58 -1.07
N ASP A 100 -10.28 -6.84 -1.35
CA ASP A 100 -11.63 -7.25 -1.73
C ASP A 100 -12.65 -6.98 -0.62
N ALA A 101 -12.25 -7.15 0.64
CA ALA A 101 -13.07 -6.84 1.80
C ALA A 101 -13.38 -5.33 1.92
N ALA A 102 -12.39 -4.47 1.69
CA ALA A 102 -12.57 -3.02 1.73
C ALA A 102 -13.42 -2.50 0.55
N GLU A 103 -13.26 -3.08 -0.64
CA GLU A 103 -14.01 -2.72 -1.85
C GLU A 103 -15.43 -3.33 -1.87
N GLY A 104 -15.68 -4.38 -1.09
CA GLY A 104 -16.95 -5.13 -1.10
C GLY A 104 -17.20 -5.90 -2.40
N LYS A 105 -16.17 -6.08 -3.23
CA LYS A 105 -16.17 -6.77 -4.53
C LYS A 105 -14.76 -7.23 -4.86
N SER A 106 -14.61 -8.09 -5.86
CA SER A 106 -13.29 -8.43 -6.39
C SER A 106 -12.62 -7.20 -7.00
N ALA A 107 -11.42 -6.88 -6.54
CA ALA A 107 -10.57 -5.82 -7.08
C ALA A 107 -9.13 -6.35 -7.21
N PRO A 108 -8.85 -7.18 -8.23
CA PRO A 108 -7.56 -7.86 -8.37
C PRO A 108 -6.39 -6.87 -8.48
N MET A 109 -5.30 -7.17 -7.77
CA MET A 109 -4.05 -6.43 -7.93
C MET A 109 -3.45 -6.63 -9.33
N TYR A 110 -2.85 -5.57 -9.87
CA TYR A 110 -2.09 -5.66 -11.11
C TYR A 110 -0.61 -5.96 -10.85
N GLY A 111 0.04 -6.66 -11.79
CA GLY A 111 1.47 -6.97 -11.74
C GLY A 111 2.32 -5.76 -12.10
N ILE A 112 3.44 -5.60 -11.39
CA ILE A 112 4.50 -4.65 -11.71
C ILE A 112 5.83 -5.40 -11.69
N GLU A 113 6.57 -5.35 -12.79
CA GLU A 113 7.95 -5.85 -12.85
C GLU A 113 8.81 -5.16 -11.76
N ARG A 114 9.78 -5.89 -11.19
CA ARG A 114 10.57 -5.45 -10.04
C ARG A 114 11.23 -4.08 -10.21
N PHE A 115 11.92 -3.82 -11.33
CA PHE A 115 12.56 -2.53 -11.57
C PHE A 115 11.53 -1.43 -11.81
N ALA A 116 10.46 -1.72 -12.55
CA ALA A 116 9.34 -0.78 -12.69
C ALA A 116 8.71 -0.40 -11.34
N PHE A 117 8.61 -1.36 -10.40
CA PHE A 117 8.11 -1.10 -9.05
C PHE A 117 9.04 -0.12 -8.31
N TYR A 118 10.36 -0.31 -8.36
CA TYR A 118 11.31 0.60 -7.72
C TYR A 118 11.19 2.03 -8.28
N GLU A 119 11.05 2.18 -9.59
CA GLU A 119 10.89 3.49 -10.23
C GLU A 119 9.58 4.18 -9.85
N GLN A 120 8.50 3.42 -9.68
CA GLN A 120 7.23 3.96 -9.18
C GLN A 120 7.30 4.31 -7.69
N ALA A 121 7.93 3.45 -6.88
CA ALA A 121 8.08 3.66 -5.44
C ALA A 121 8.85 4.95 -5.11
N LYS A 122 9.86 5.32 -5.90
CA LYS A 122 10.60 6.59 -5.75
C LYS A 122 9.73 7.82 -5.99
N LYS A 123 8.66 7.69 -6.79
CA LYS A 123 7.72 8.77 -7.13
C LYS A 123 6.51 8.81 -6.21
N ALA A 124 6.39 7.86 -5.28
CA ALA A 124 5.27 7.80 -4.36
C ALA A 124 5.28 8.97 -3.37
N TYR A 125 4.12 9.24 -2.79
CA TYR A 125 3.98 10.23 -1.72
C TYR A 125 4.75 9.79 -0.47
N CYS A 126 4.66 8.51 -0.11
CA CYS A 126 5.38 7.94 1.02
C CYS A 126 5.65 6.44 0.86
N VAL A 127 6.61 5.93 1.66
CA VAL A 127 6.82 4.51 1.93
C VAL A 127 6.44 4.24 3.39
N ILE A 128 5.57 3.26 3.61
CA ILE A 128 5.17 2.74 4.92
C ILE A 128 5.74 1.33 5.06
N THR A 129 6.77 1.18 5.89
CA THR A 129 7.39 -0.12 6.15
C THR A 129 6.65 -0.91 7.22
N THR A 130 6.62 -2.23 7.07
CA THR A 130 5.91 -3.16 7.95
C THR A 130 6.86 -4.16 8.62
N GLY A 131 6.30 -5.08 9.40
CA GLY A 131 7.02 -6.26 9.90
C GLY A 131 6.93 -7.47 8.96
N GLU A 132 6.43 -7.31 7.72
CA GLU A 132 6.32 -8.41 6.77
C GLU A 132 7.71 -8.89 6.33
N THR A 133 8.03 -10.16 6.59
CA THR A 133 9.34 -10.73 6.29
C THR A 133 9.36 -11.53 5.00
N ARG A 134 8.20 -11.96 4.50
CA ARG A 134 8.09 -12.79 3.29
C ARG A 134 8.46 -11.97 2.06
N PHE A 135 9.00 -12.64 1.04
CA PHE A 135 9.32 -12.00 -0.24
C PHE A 135 8.08 -11.56 -0.98
N TYR A 136 8.24 -10.56 -1.86
CA TYR A 136 7.17 -9.97 -2.67
C TYR A 136 6.03 -9.37 -1.82
N GLY A 137 6.33 -8.93 -0.60
CA GLY A 137 5.39 -8.30 0.34
C GLY A 137 5.28 -6.78 0.19
N CYS A 138 5.59 -6.25 -1.00
CA CYS A 138 5.50 -4.83 -1.31
C CYS A 138 4.32 -4.53 -2.23
N PHE A 139 3.59 -3.46 -1.94
CA PHE A 139 2.37 -3.07 -2.65
C PHE A 139 2.37 -1.56 -2.91
N LEU A 140 1.90 -1.16 -4.09
CA LEU A 140 1.72 0.25 -4.47
C LEU A 140 0.22 0.55 -4.52
N LEU A 141 -0.26 1.48 -3.70
CA LEU A 141 -1.67 1.87 -3.67
C LEU A 141 -1.85 3.25 -4.31
N THR A 142 -2.91 3.42 -5.07
CA THR A 142 -3.33 4.72 -5.63
C THR A 142 -4.57 5.22 -4.91
N LYS A 143 -4.51 6.44 -4.36
CA LYS A 143 -5.63 7.04 -3.64
C LYS A 143 -6.74 7.49 -4.59
N GLY A 144 -7.96 7.02 -4.32
CA GLY A 144 -9.17 7.44 -5.01
C GLY A 144 -9.78 8.73 -4.44
N VAL A 145 -11.07 8.89 -4.66
CA VAL A 145 -11.86 10.05 -4.21
C VAL A 145 -13.18 9.60 -3.62
N ILE A 146 -13.61 10.23 -2.53
CA ILE A 146 -14.93 10.04 -1.94
C ILE A 146 -15.88 11.07 -2.55
N PRO A 147 -17.04 10.67 -3.12
CA PRO A 147 -18.04 11.60 -3.62
C PRO A 147 -18.57 12.53 -2.53
N PRO A 148 -18.92 13.79 -2.84
CA PRO A 148 -19.59 14.67 -1.89
C PRO A 148 -20.88 14.03 -1.35
N GLY A 149 -21.10 14.06 -0.02
CA GLY A 149 -22.36 13.66 0.61
C GLY A 149 -22.49 12.19 1.01
N LYS A 150 -21.40 11.43 1.05
CA LYS A 150 -21.32 10.13 1.74
C LYS A 150 -20.71 10.27 3.14
#